data_AF-A0A9X1UX64-F1
#
_entry.id   AF-A0A9X1UX64-F1
#
_cell.length_a   1.000
_cell.length_b   1.000
_cell.length_c   1.000
_cell.angle_alpha   90.00
_cell.angle_beta   90.00
_cell.angle_gamma   90.00
#
_symmetry.space_group_name_H-M   'P 1'
#
loop_
_entity.id
_entity.type
_entity.pdbx_description
1 polymer ?
#
loop_
_entity_poly.entity_id
_entity_poly.type
_entity_poly.pdbx_seq_one_letter_code
_entity_poly.pdbx_strand_id
1 'polypeptide(L)'
;MNIATVHPHRNLYLKEIEEAFEVLEGLKKKGFYDVPKITWWILKYEELYHYSYNQRHVNSCYEGMGCCCTNKSPEMRFSSLYTSLEKIVDLYSHERYFEGEIKAFEQLNDNHQSLMRWLKKNEYLGSEEFLLFWLEWLDEKKEVVNPYIMNWQDEFIFKAEDWKNTISFCKAFNSIYWTSDICA
;
A
#
# COMPACT_ATOMS: atom_id res chain seq x y z
N MET A 1 10.25 33.42 11.96
CA MET A 1 9.02 32.90 11.35
C MET A 1 9.34 32.61 9.90
N ASN A 2 9.33 31.34 9.51
CA ASN A 2 9.59 30.95 8.13
C ASN A 2 8.22 30.77 7.48
N ILE A 3 7.75 31.81 6.80
CA ILE A 3 6.51 31.75 6.03
C ILE A 3 6.77 30.72 4.94
N ALA A 4 6.04 29.60 4.94
CA ALA A 4 6.14 28.62 3.86
C ALA A 4 5.83 29.37 2.55
N THR A 5 6.87 29.64 1.77
CA THR A 5 6.74 30.45 0.56
C THR A 5 6.33 29.57 -0.60
N VAL A 6 5.41 30.08 -1.40
CA VAL A 6 5.00 29.44 -2.65
C VAL A 6 6.23 29.31 -3.56
N HIS A 7 6.49 28.08 -4.03
CA HIS A 7 7.58 27.84 -4.97
C HIS A 7 7.41 28.67 -6.26
N PRO A 8 8.47 29.30 -6.80
CA PRO A 8 8.37 30.19 -7.97
C PRO A 8 7.83 29.50 -9.23
N HIS A 9 8.02 28.19 -9.35
CA HIS A 9 7.53 27.37 -10.45
C HIS A 9 6.27 26.56 -10.10
N ARG A 10 5.51 26.94 -9.07
CA ARG A 10 4.35 26.16 -8.62
C ARG A 10 3.39 25.79 -9.76
N ASN A 11 3.08 26.73 -10.66
CA ASN A 11 2.16 26.45 -11.77
C ASN A 11 2.66 25.36 -12.72
N LEU A 12 3.98 25.22 -12.90
CA LEU A 12 4.56 24.14 -13.69
C LEU A 12 4.32 22.79 -12.99
N TYR A 13 4.63 22.70 -11.71
CA TYR A 13 4.42 21.47 -10.94
C TYR A 13 2.94 21.08 -10.80
N LEU A 14 2.03 22.05 -10.70
CA LEU A 14 0.59 21.77 -10.72
C LEU A 14 0.17 21.07 -12.01
N LYS A 15 0.70 21.52 -13.15
CA LYS A 15 0.46 20.88 -14.44
C LYS A 15 1.07 19.47 -14.48
N GLU A 16 2.29 19.29 -13.97
CA GLU A 16 2.92 17.96 -13.90
C GLU A 16 2.17 16.99 -12.98
N ILE A 17 1.56 17.48 -11.89
CA ILE A 17 0.69 16.69 -11.01
C ILE A 17 -0.56 16.21 -11.76
N GLU A 18 -1.21 17.10 -12.51
CA GLU A 18 -2.36 16.75 -13.34
C GLU A 18 -1.99 15.69 -14.38
N GLU A 19 -0.88 15.90 -15.11
CA GLU A 19 -0.36 14.93 -16.08
C GLU A 19 -0.01 13.58 -15.42
N ALA A 20 0.52 13.59 -14.19
CA ALA A 20 0.86 12.37 -13.47
C ALA A 20 -0.39 11.55 -13.08
N PHE A 21 -1.49 12.22 -12.69
CA PHE A 21 -2.78 11.55 -12.46
C PHE A 21 -3.36 10.95 -13.74
N GLU A 22 -3.31 11.68 -14.86
CA GLU A 22 -3.76 11.17 -16.16
C GLU A 22 -2.95 9.94 -16.60
N VAL A 23 -1.63 9.99 -16.43
CA VAL A 23 -0.75 8.85 -16.72
C VAL A 23 -1.11 7.65 -15.85
N LEU A 24 -1.31 7.85 -14.54
CA LEU A 24 -1.68 6.77 -13.62
C LEU A 24 -2.99 6.11 -14.05
N GLU A 25 -4.02 6.89 -14.34
CA GLU A 25 -5.32 6.37 -14.77
C GLU A 25 -5.18 5.55 -16.06
N GLY A 26 -4.33 6.01 -16.99
CA GLY A 26 -4.01 5.29 -18.23
C GLY A 26 -3.25 3.97 -18.03
N LEU A 27 -2.68 3.69 -16.85
CA LEU A 27 -2.01 2.41 -16.57
C LEU A 27 -3.00 1.26 -16.37
N LYS A 28 -4.25 1.56 -15.99
CA LYS A 28 -5.32 0.57 -15.82
C LYS A 28 -5.57 -0.18 -17.13
N LYS A 29 -5.57 -1.51 -17.06
CA LYS A 29 -5.93 -2.37 -18.20
C LYS A 29 -7.12 -3.23 -17.81
N LYS A 30 -8.24 -3.07 -18.52
CA LYS A 30 -9.50 -3.78 -18.23
C LYS A 30 -9.97 -3.60 -16.77
N GLY A 31 -9.75 -2.41 -16.20
CA GLY A 31 -10.12 -2.09 -14.82
C GLY A 31 -9.12 -2.50 -13.74
N PHE A 32 -7.99 -3.12 -14.10
CA PHE A 32 -6.97 -3.57 -13.14
C PHE A 32 -5.67 -2.79 -13.28
N TYR A 33 -5.06 -2.51 -12.14
CA TYR A 33 -3.66 -2.09 -12.06
C TYR A 33 -2.72 -3.30 -12.06
N ASP A 34 -1.47 -3.02 -12.41
CA ASP A 34 -0.35 -3.98 -12.41
C ASP A 34 0.77 -3.37 -11.58
N VAL A 35 1.27 -4.11 -10.59
CA VAL A 35 2.23 -3.56 -9.63
C VAL A 35 3.52 -3.09 -10.32
N PRO A 36 4.13 -3.81 -11.27
CA PRO A 36 5.27 -3.30 -12.04
C PRO A 36 5.04 -1.93 -12.69
N LYS A 37 3.85 -1.67 -13.24
CA LYS A 37 3.50 -0.35 -13.78
C LYS A 37 3.36 0.72 -12.70
N ILE A 38 2.78 0.38 -11.55
CA ILE A 38 2.73 1.29 -10.39
C ILE A 38 4.15 1.61 -9.91
N THR A 39 5.03 0.62 -9.79
CA THR A 39 6.44 0.82 -9.45
C THR A 39 7.14 1.75 -10.44
N TRP A 40 6.91 1.56 -11.75
CA TRP A 40 7.43 2.48 -12.76
C TRP A 40 6.89 3.90 -12.58
N TRP A 41 5.61 4.06 -12.26
CA TRP A 41 5.00 5.38 -12.05
C TRP A 41 5.63 6.10 -10.83
N ILE A 42 5.82 5.37 -9.72
CA ILE A 42 6.51 5.87 -8.53
C ILE A 42 7.89 6.38 -8.90
N LEU A 43 8.71 5.53 -9.55
CA LEU A 43 10.06 5.90 -9.98
C LEU A 43 10.08 7.10 -10.94
N LYS A 44 9.09 7.20 -11.83
CA LYS A 44 8.99 8.30 -12.80
C LYS A 44 8.71 9.66 -12.12
N TYR A 45 7.94 9.68 -11.04
CA TYR A 45 7.44 10.91 -10.43
C TYR A 45 8.01 11.17 -9.02
N GLU A 46 9.12 10.53 -8.65
CA GLU A 46 9.79 10.68 -7.35
C GLU A 46 10.15 12.14 -7.02
N GLU A 47 10.73 12.88 -7.98
CA GLU A 47 11.06 14.29 -7.79
C GLU A 47 9.80 15.16 -7.55
N LEU A 48 8.73 14.88 -8.30
CA LEU A 48 7.44 15.55 -8.16
C LEU A 48 6.79 15.24 -6.81
N TYR A 49 7.00 14.03 -6.29
CA TYR A 49 6.59 13.66 -4.94
C TYR A 49 7.34 14.47 -3.89
N HIS A 50 8.67 14.56 -3.96
CA HIS A 50 9.45 15.36 -3.00
C HIS A 50 9.04 16.83 -3.01
N TYR A 51 8.81 17.41 -4.19
CA TYR A 51 8.23 18.74 -4.32
C TYR A 51 6.88 18.82 -3.59
N SER A 52 5.95 17.94 -3.96
CA SER A 52 4.57 17.95 -3.44
C SER A 52 4.53 17.76 -1.92
N TYR A 53 5.34 16.84 -1.41
CA TYR A 53 5.45 16.54 0.02
C TYR A 53 5.93 17.77 0.81
N ASN A 54 6.93 18.50 0.29
CA ASN A 54 7.45 19.70 0.92
C ASN A 54 6.46 20.88 0.83
N GLN A 55 5.59 20.90 -0.18
CA GLN A 55 4.66 22.00 -0.45
C GLN A 55 3.24 21.75 0.08
N ARG A 56 2.91 20.52 0.53
CA ARG A 56 1.54 20.16 1.01
C ARG A 56 1.05 20.96 2.23
N HIS A 57 1.95 21.68 2.89
CA HIS A 57 1.69 22.51 4.06
C HIS A 57 1.54 24.00 3.73
N VAL A 58 1.78 24.40 2.47
CA VAL A 58 1.61 25.79 2.05
C VAL A 58 0.14 26.18 2.19
N ASN A 59 -0.12 27.35 2.80
CA ASN A 59 -1.46 27.83 3.17
C ASN A 59 -2.19 26.98 4.23
N SER A 60 -1.46 26.17 5.00
CA SER A 60 -2.02 25.52 6.17
C SER A 60 -2.43 26.52 7.24
N CYS A 61 -3.48 26.15 7.97
CA CYS A 61 -3.96 26.91 9.12
C CYS A 61 -2.98 26.87 10.32
N TYR A 62 -1.96 26.00 10.26
CA TYR A 62 -0.87 25.87 11.23
C TYR A 62 0.46 25.82 10.49
N GLU A 63 1.33 26.82 10.69
CA GLU A 63 2.59 26.97 9.95
C GLU A 63 3.40 25.66 9.90
N GLY A 64 3.61 25.13 8.70
CA GLY A 64 4.44 23.95 8.47
C GLY A 64 3.80 22.60 8.82
N MET A 65 2.55 22.57 9.28
CA MET A 65 1.82 21.31 9.52
C MET A 65 0.69 21.09 8.51
N GLY A 66 0.41 19.82 8.22
CA GLY A 66 -0.74 19.44 7.42
C GLY A 66 -2.02 19.78 8.20
N CYS A 67 -3.01 20.32 7.53
CA CYS A 67 -4.28 20.67 8.14
C CYS A 67 -5.41 20.29 7.19
N CYS A 68 -6.64 20.09 7.71
CA CYS A 68 -7.82 19.86 6.87
C CYS A 68 -8.01 20.95 5.79
N CYS A 69 -7.50 22.16 6.02
CA CYS A 69 -7.44 23.26 5.06
C CYS A 69 -6.65 22.91 3.78
N THR A 70 -5.61 22.07 3.86
CA THR A 70 -4.73 21.71 2.74
C THR A 70 -5.03 20.33 2.14
N ASN A 71 -5.93 19.54 2.73
CA ASN A 71 -6.28 18.20 2.23
C ASN A 71 -6.76 18.16 0.77
N LYS A 72 -7.27 19.29 0.26
CA LYS A 72 -7.74 19.42 -1.13
C LYS A 72 -6.69 19.98 -2.08
N SER A 73 -5.51 20.37 -1.60
CA SER A 73 -4.46 20.88 -2.46
C SER A 73 -3.95 19.77 -3.39
N PRO A 74 -3.62 20.08 -4.66
CA PRO A 74 -3.04 19.10 -5.58
C PRO A 74 -1.79 18.42 -5.02
N GLU A 75 -0.91 19.18 -4.35
CA GLU A 75 0.33 18.69 -3.74
C GLU A 75 0.07 17.70 -2.60
N MET A 76 -0.91 18.01 -1.73
CA MET A 76 -1.30 17.10 -0.65
C MET A 76 -1.92 15.81 -1.20
N ARG A 77 -2.81 15.92 -2.19
CA ARG A 77 -3.41 14.76 -2.86
C ARG A 77 -2.34 13.90 -3.53
N PHE A 78 -1.46 14.51 -4.32
CA PHE A 78 -0.41 13.81 -5.03
C PHE A 78 0.54 13.07 -4.08
N SER A 79 1.05 13.77 -3.06
CA SER A 79 1.95 13.15 -2.08
C SER A 79 1.29 12.03 -1.27
N SER A 80 0.03 12.22 -0.87
CA SER A 80 -0.72 11.17 -0.15
C SER A 80 -0.96 9.94 -1.02
N LEU A 81 -1.30 10.12 -2.30
CA LEU A 81 -1.44 9.02 -3.25
C LEU A 81 -0.12 8.28 -3.43
N TYR A 82 0.96 9.02 -3.70
CA TYR A 82 2.28 8.45 -3.94
C TYR A 82 2.72 7.56 -2.79
N THR A 83 2.66 8.06 -1.55
CA THR A 83 2.99 7.28 -0.34
C THR A 83 2.09 6.04 -0.18
N SER A 84 0.84 6.11 -0.64
CA SER A 84 -0.06 4.97 -0.58
C SER A 84 0.27 3.90 -1.63
N LEU A 85 0.68 4.32 -2.83
CA LEU A 85 1.18 3.43 -3.87
C LEU A 85 2.49 2.76 -3.45
N GLU A 86 3.38 3.48 -2.76
CA GLU A 86 4.60 2.90 -2.17
C GLU A 86 4.27 1.75 -1.23
N LYS A 87 3.32 1.95 -0.31
CA LYS A 87 2.86 0.88 0.59
C LYS A 87 2.32 -0.33 -0.15
N ILE A 88 1.60 -0.14 -1.26
CA ILE A 88 1.11 -1.26 -2.07
C ILE A 88 2.28 -2.02 -2.70
N VAL A 89 3.28 -1.30 -3.25
CA VAL A 89 4.48 -1.92 -3.82
C VAL A 89 5.27 -2.67 -2.74
N ASP A 90 5.39 -2.10 -1.53
CA ASP A 90 6.06 -2.73 -0.39
C ASP A 90 5.34 -4.01 0.05
N LEU A 91 4.01 -4.00 0.14
CA LEU A 91 3.22 -5.21 0.41
C LEU A 91 3.47 -6.27 -0.68
N TYR A 92 3.39 -5.88 -1.96
CA TYR A 92 3.60 -6.81 -3.07
C TYR A 92 5.01 -7.40 -3.10
N SER A 93 6.02 -6.68 -2.61
CA SER A 93 7.41 -7.16 -2.57
C SER A 93 7.56 -8.45 -1.74
N HIS A 94 6.63 -8.72 -0.82
CA HIS A 94 6.62 -9.93 0.00
C HIS A 94 6.02 -11.15 -0.71
N GLU A 95 5.40 -11.00 -1.89
CA GLU A 95 4.78 -12.11 -2.63
C GLU A 95 5.77 -13.28 -2.86
N ARG A 96 7.03 -12.96 -3.18
CA ARG A 96 8.09 -13.96 -3.35
C ARG A 96 8.52 -14.60 -2.03
N TYR A 97 8.55 -13.83 -0.94
CA TYR A 97 8.85 -14.37 0.38
C TYR A 97 7.77 -15.37 0.79
N PHE A 98 6.50 -15.02 0.61
CA PHE A 98 5.37 -15.89 0.94
C PHE A 98 5.28 -17.15 0.08
N GLU A 99 5.75 -17.11 -1.17
CA GLU A 99 5.90 -18.35 -1.96
C GLU A 99 6.80 -19.37 -1.24
N GLY A 100 7.89 -18.91 -0.62
CA GLY A 100 8.78 -19.75 0.18
C GLY A 100 8.12 -20.22 1.48
N GLU A 101 7.42 -19.33 2.18
CA GLU A 101 6.77 -19.67 3.45
C GLU A 101 5.63 -20.66 3.29
N ILE A 102 4.85 -20.57 2.20
CA ILE A 102 3.78 -21.54 1.91
C ILE A 102 4.35 -22.92 1.60
N LYS A 103 5.42 -23.01 0.81
CA LYS A 103 6.11 -24.30 0.59
C LYS A 103 6.67 -24.88 1.88
N ALA A 104 7.22 -24.04 2.75
CA ALA A 104 7.70 -24.48 4.06
C ALA A 104 6.55 -24.95 4.96
N PHE A 105 5.42 -24.23 4.93
CA PHE A 105 4.21 -24.55 5.67
C PHE A 105 3.61 -25.89 5.25
N GLU A 106 3.51 -26.17 3.95
CA GLU A 106 2.99 -27.44 3.42
C GLU A 106 3.83 -28.66 3.82
N GLN A 107 5.10 -28.46 4.19
CA GLN A 107 6.00 -29.51 4.66
C GLN A 107 5.93 -29.73 6.19
N LEU A 108 5.18 -28.89 6.91
CA LEU A 108 4.97 -29.04 8.35
C LEU A 108 3.98 -30.19 8.60
N ASN A 109 4.49 -31.42 8.66
CA ASN A 109 3.71 -32.62 8.97
C ASN A 109 3.12 -32.56 10.39
N ASP A 110 1.94 -31.97 10.61
CA ASP A 110 1.17 -31.88 11.88
C ASP A 110 1.99 -31.67 13.18
N ASN A 111 3.22 -31.16 13.03
CA ASN A 111 4.19 -31.10 14.10
C ASN A 111 4.02 -29.76 14.76
N HIS A 112 3.33 -29.78 15.89
CA HIS A 112 3.03 -28.60 16.68
C HIS A 112 4.26 -27.72 16.94
N GLN A 113 5.43 -28.30 17.25
CA GLN A 113 6.62 -27.51 17.51
C GLN A 113 7.12 -26.77 16.26
N SER A 114 7.08 -27.42 15.10
CA SER A 114 7.48 -26.80 13.83
C SER A 114 6.46 -25.72 13.41
N LEU A 115 5.18 -25.95 13.64
CA LEU A 115 4.11 -24.99 13.42
C LEU A 115 4.31 -23.72 14.24
N MET A 116 4.60 -23.86 15.54
CA MET A 116 4.85 -22.73 16.42
C MET A 116 6.07 -21.92 16.03
N ARG A 117 7.14 -22.56 15.54
CA ARG A 117 8.31 -21.84 15.03
C ARG A 117 7.98 -21.05 13.76
N TRP A 118 7.17 -21.62 12.87
CA TRP A 118 6.72 -20.94 11.66
C TRP A 118 5.83 -19.73 12.00
N LEU A 119 4.90 -19.88 12.94
CA LEU A 119 4.07 -18.77 13.42
C LEU A 119 4.91 -17.65 14.01
N LYS A 120 5.79 -17.98 14.96
CA LYS A 120 6.65 -16.97 15.63
C LYS A 120 7.56 -16.24 14.64
N LYS A 121 8.05 -16.92 13.60
CA LYS A 121 8.84 -16.29 12.54
C LYS A 121 8.03 -15.27 11.74
N ASN A 122 6.76 -15.56 11.50
CA ASN A 122 5.89 -14.80 10.62
C ASN A 122 4.91 -13.87 11.35
N GLU A 123 4.98 -13.83 12.68
CA GLU A 123 4.02 -13.12 13.55
C GLU A 123 3.88 -11.66 13.15
N TYR A 124 4.97 -10.89 13.15
CA TYR A 124 4.94 -9.48 12.79
C TYR A 124 4.32 -9.22 11.41
N LEU A 125 4.67 -10.02 10.41
CA LEU A 125 4.10 -9.87 9.07
C LEU A 125 2.61 -10.19 9.06
N GLY A 126 2.19 -11.29 9.70
CA GLY A 126 0.81 -11.75 9.66
C GLY A 126 -0.15 -10.96 10.56
N SER A 127 0.30 -10.52 11.74
CA SER A 127 -0.55 -9.87 12.75
C SER A 127 -0.56 -8.35 12.66
N GLU A 128 0.48 -7.73 12.08
CA GLU A 128 0.59 -6.26 11.97
C GLU A 128 0.55 -5.82 10.51
N GLU A 129 1.58 -6.17 9.72
CA GLU A 129 1.77 -5.62 8.36
C GLU A 129 0.65 -6.02 7.39
N PHE A 130 0.21 -7.28 7.43
CA PHE A 130 -0.81 -7.82 6.51
C PHE A 130 -2.20 -7.93 7.13
N LEU A 131 -2.42 -7.43 8.35
CA LEU A 131 -3.73 -7.50 9.01
C LEU A 131 -4.80 -6.74 8.21
N LEU A 132 -4.55 -5.49 7.86
CA LEU A 132 -5.50 -4.69 7.07
C LEU A 132 -5.70 -5.28 5.68
N PHE A 133 -4.64 -5.74 5.02
CA PHE A 133 -4.75 -6.43 3.74
C PHE A 133 -5.72 -7.62 3.82
N TRP A 134 -5.60 -8.43 4.88
CA TRP A 134 -6.42 -9.61 5.09
C TRP A 134 -7.90 -9.27 5.34
N LEU A 135 -8.17 -8.29 6.20
CA LEU A 135 -9.54 -7.84 6.51
C LEU A 135 -10.27 -7.33 5.27
N GLU A 136 -9.60 -6.51 4.44
CA GLU A 136 -10.18 -5.97 3.21
C GLU A 136 -10.42 -7.04 2.14
N TRP A 137 -9.53 -8.04 2.03
CA TRP A 137 -9.69 -9.12 1.05
C TRP A 137 -10.82 -10.09 1.41
N LEU A 138 -11.05 -10.32 2.71
CA LEU A 138 -12.05 -11.26 3.19
C LEU A 138 -13.48 -10.88 2.78
N ASP A 139 -13.75 -9.59 2.58
CA ASP A 139 -15.12 -9.10 2.72
C ASP A 139 -16.04 -9.47 1.56
N GLU A 140 -15.63 -9.52 0.27
CA GLU A 140 -16.67 -9.78 -0.77
C GLU A 140 -16.23 -10.21 -2.19
N LYS A 141 -14.96 -10.11 -2.59
CA LYS A 141 -14.55 -10.41 -3.98
C LYS A 141 -13.23 -11.18 -4.07
N LYS A 142 -13.31 -12.51 -3.91
CA LYS A 142 -12.16 -13.44 -3.94
C LYS A 142 -11.28 -13.37 -5.21
N GLU A 143 -11.76 -12.73 -6.27
CA GLU A 143 -11.07 -12.58 -7.56
C GLU A 143 -10.20 -11.31 -7.64
N VAL A 144 -10.37 -10.37 -6.71
CA VAL A 144 -9.66 -9.09 -6.74
C VAL A 144 -9.01 -8.78 -5.40
N VAL A 145 -8.02 -7.88 -5.43
CA VAL A 145 -7.36 -7.32 -4.26
C VAL A 145 -7.51 -5.81 -4.35
N ASN A 146 -8.01 -5.19 -3.28
CA ASN A 146 -8.15 -3.74 -3.16
C ASN A 146 -7.54 -3.33 -1.81
N PRO A 147 -6.22 -3.09 -1.74
CA PRO A 147 -5.57 -2.74 -0.49
C PRO A 147 -6.15 -1.43 0.07
N TYR A 148 -6.40 -1.39 1.37
CA TYR A 148 -6.90 -0.18 2.02
C TYR A 148 -5.91 0.97 1.84
N ILE A 149 -6.40 2.09 1.29
CA ILE A 149 -5.65 3.34 1.21
C ILE A 149 -6.34 4.39 2.07
N MET A 150 -5.66 4.78 3.15
CA MET A 150 -6.16 5.84 4.04
C MET A 150 -6.28 7.17 3.28
N ASN A 151 -7.45 7.81 3.38
CA ASN A 151 -7.76 9.11 2.78
C ASN A 151 -7.77 9.15 1.24
N TRP A 152 -7.91 8.00 0.57
CA TRP A 152 -8.14 7.95 -0.88
C TRP A 152 -9.52 7.40 -1.19
N GLN A 153 -10.22 8.03 -2.14
CA GLN A 153 -11.59 7.63 -2.50
C GLN A 153 -11.63 6.63 -3.66
N ASP A 154 -10.60 6.60 -4.51
CA ASP A 154 -10.57 5.68 -5.65
C ASP A 154 -10.05 4.30 -5.25
N GLU A 155 -10.60 3.26 -5.86
CA GLU A 155 -10.17 1.88 -5.64
C GLU A 155 -8.91 1.56 -6.46
N PHE A 156 -7.94 0.90 -5.83
CA PHE A 156 -6.76 0.34 -6.49
C PHE A 156 -6.94 -1.16 -6.62
N ILE A 157 -7.65 -1.54 -7.67
CA ILE A 157 -8.03 -2.93 -7.91
C ILE A 157 -6.91 -3.67 -8.65
N PHE A 158 -6.43 -4.74 -8.05
CA PHE A 158 -5.50 -5.71 -8.62
C PHE A 158 -6.20 -7.05 -8.78
N LYS A 159 -5.66 -7.91 -9.64
CA LYS A 159 -6.16 -9.28 -9.73
C LYS A 159 -5.63 -10.11 -8.57
N ALA A 160 -6.48 -10.95 -7.98
CA ALA A 160 -6.03 -11.83 -6.90
C ALA A 160 -4.96 -12.84 -7.34
N GLU A 161 -4.91 -13.20 -8.63
CA GLU A 161 -3.91 -14.14 -9.17
C GLU A 161 -2.46 -13.65 -9.01
N ASP A 162 -2.27 -12.32 -9.03
CA ASP A 162 -0.96 -11.68 -8.87
C ASP A 162 -0.50 -11.70 -7.40
N TRP A 163 -1.43 -11.88 -6.46
CA TRP A 163 -1.21 -11.87 -4.99
C TRP A 163 -1.43 -13.24 -4.35
N LYS A 164 -1.35 -14.32 -5.15
CA LYS A 164 -1.80 -15.65 -4.73
C LYS A 164 -1.07 -16.17 -3.50
N ASN A 165 0.24 -15.91 -3.36
CA ASN A 165 1.02 -16.39 -2.23
C ASN A 165 0.75 -15.55 -0.99
N THR A 166 0.62 -14.22 -1.15
CA THR A 166 0.21 -13.32 -0.07
C THR A 166 -1.15 -13.72 0.51
N ILE A 167 -2.14 -13.95 -0.36
CA ILE A 167 -3.48 -14.40 0.05
C ILE A 167 -3.40 -15.78 0.74
N SER A 168 -2.59 -16.70 0.20
CA SER A 168 -2.44 -18.05 0.78
C SER A 168 -1.76 -18.00 2.14
N PHE A 169 -0.73 -17.16 2.28
CA PHE A 169 -0.04 -16.91 3.54
C PHE A 169 -1.01 -16.35 4.57
N CYS A 170 -1.77 -15.31 4.23
CA CYS A 170 -2.76 -14.74 5.15
C CYS A 170 -3.77 -15.80 5.58
N LYS A 171 -4.31 -16.61 4.66
CA LYS A 171 -5.22 -17.71 5.01
C LYS A 171 -4.60 -18.71 5.99
N ALA A 172 -3.38 -19.18 5.71
CA ALA A 172 -2.69 -20.17 6.54
C ALA A 172 -2.33 -19.60 7.92
N PHE A 173 -1.80 -18.38 7.96
CA PHE A 173 -1.45 -17.70 9.20
C PHE A 173 -2.69 -17.46 10.06
N ASN A 174 -3.73 -16.82 9.50
CA ASN A 174 -4.93 -16.43 10.23
C ASN A 174 -5.76 -17.64 10.67
N SER A 175 -5.73 -18.76 9.94
CA SER A 175 -6.46 -19.97 10.34
C SER A 175 -5.90 -20.64 11.58
N ILE A 176 -4.66 -20.32 11.96
CA ILE A 176 -3.99 -20.89 13.14
C ILE A 176 -3.83 -19.82 14.23
N TYR A 177 -3.29 -18.64 13.89
CA TYR A 177 -2.94 -17.61 14.86
C TYR A 177 -4.15 -17.17 15.71
N TRP A 178 -5.30 -16.90 15.07
CA TRP A 178 -6.50 -16.40 15.77
C TRP A 178 -7.39 -17.49 16.35
N THR A 179 -7.24 -18.74 15.92
CA THR A 179 -8.07 -19.86 16.38
C THR A 179 -7.36 -20.71 17.42
N SER A 180 -6.04 -20.56 17.56
CA SER A 180 -5.27 -21.27 18.56
C SER A 180 -5.42 -20.60 19.93
N ASP A 181 -5.72 -21.40 20.96
CA ASP A 181 -5.69 -20.98 22.38
C ASP A 181 -4.27 -20.59 22.86
N ILE A 182 -3.31 -20.46 21.94
CA ILE A 182 -1.87 -20.38 22.19
C ILE A 182 -1.41 -18.91 22.29
N CYS A 183 -2.17 -17.98 21.74
CA CYS A 183 -1.88 -16.54 21.75
C CYS A 183 -2.65 -15.76 22.84
N ALA A 184 -3.32 -16.46 23.76
CA ALA A 184 -4.02 -15.89 24.92
C ALA A 184 -3.13 -15.75 26.16
#